data_AF-A0A925QZ10-F1
#
_entry.id   AF-A0A925QZ10-F1
#
_cell.length_a   1.000
_cell.length_b   1.000
_cell.length_c   1.000
_cell.angle_alpha   90.00
_cell.angle_beta   90.00
_cell.angle_gamma   90.00
#
_symmetry.space_group_name_H-M   'P 1'
#
loop_
_entity.id
_entity.type
_entity.pdbx_description
1 polymer ?
#
loop_
_entity_poly.entity_id
_entity_poly.type
_entity_poly.pdbx_seq_one_letter_code
_entity_poly.pdbx_strand_id
1 'polypeptide(L)'
;MMRFGRLAFALVLASTQPVLAQTVPGQPAQAPVQDPAQRFQAYVTSEAYKSTLGQLAIMGETTSAPECKEHKPQERASLTIYGAPLFQTGMHPVAGLWVDRIKMDRCGAVSFQNIILQAQKDGTPPRAALLMPGTTMTNPPMQNLIMKDVLAGLEKKKKCADQSQIVPVSTKMEKESKPMKLDGKGMIAEGVWKESWTFKACGKTVTATIDLAADGKGGLTHKVKM
;
A
#
# COMPACT_ATOMS: atom_id res chain seq x y z
N MET A 1 78.14 56.24 21.72
CA MET A 1 79.02 55.17 21.20
C MET A 1 78.32 54.47 20.04
N MET A 2 79.11 54.14 19.02
CA MET A 2 78.77 53.51 17.74
C MET A 2 77.89 52.25 17.85
N ARG A 3 77.04 51.99 16.84
CA ARG A 3 77.37 51.07 15.72
C ARG A 3 76.20 50.95 14.74
N PHE A 4 76.53 51.21 13.48
CA PHE A 4 75.74 50.88 12.29
C PHE A 4 75.77 49.36 12.05
N GLY A 5 74.61 48.79 11.71
CA GLY A 5 74.48 47.43 11.17
C GLY A 5 73.60 47.47 9.92
N ARG A 6 74.21 47.27 8.75
CA ARG A 6 73.54 47.03 7.48
C ARG A 6 73.14 45.56 7.39
N LEU A 7 71.91 45.27 6.97
CA LEU A 7 71.52 43.92 6.55
C LEU A 7 70.72 44.01 5.24
N ALA A 8 71.15 43.17 4.30
CA ALA A 8 70.80 43.17 2.90
C ALA A 8 69.41 42.60 2.65
N PHE A 9 68.67 43.20 1.71
CA PHE A 9 67.46 42.64 1.14
C PHE A 9 67.84 41.59 0.08
N ALA A 10 67.53 40.33 0.34
CA ALA A 10 67.54 39.28 -0.66
C ALA A 10 66.19 39.28 -1.40
N LEU A 11 66.22 39.58 -2.70
CA LEU A 11 65.07 39.54 -3.59
C LEU A 11 64.84 38.06 -3.99
N VAL A 12 63.81 37.43 -3.44
CA VAL A 12 63.36 36.09 -3.87
C VAL A 12 62.42 36.26 -5.07
N LEU A 13 62.88 35.88 -6.25
CA LEU A 13 62.03 35.75 -7.44
C LEU A 13 61.21 34.46 -7.33
N ALA A 14 59.95 34.58 -6.90
CA ALA A 14 58.98 33.50 -6.94
C ALA A 14 58.55 33.27 -8.41
N SER A 15 58.93 32.12 -8.96
CA SER A 15 58.46 31.64 -10.25
C SER A 15 57.06 31.04 -10.08
N THR A 16 56.03 31.73 -10.55
CA THR A 16 54.66 31.19 -10.62
C THR A 16 54.56 30.22 -11.77
N GLN A 17 54.71 28.92 -11.49
CA GLN A 17 54.36 27.88 -12.46
C GLN A 17 52.84 27.76 -12.58
N PRO A 18 52.28 27.66 -13.79
CA PRO A 18 50.88 27.33 -13.98
C PRO A 18 50.62 25.90 -13.51
N VAL A 19 49.78 25.75 -12.48
CA VAL A 19 49.27 24.45 -12.04
C VAL A 19 48.29 23.97 -13.10
N LEU A 20 48.71 23.02 -13.93
CA LEU A 20 47.80 22.26 -14.78
C LEU A 20 46.93 21.38 -13.89
N ALA A 21 45.66 21.73 -13.76
CA ALA A 21 44.66 20.93 -13.08
C ALA A 21 44.57 19.56 -13.76
N GLN A 22 45.12 18.52 -13.11
CA GLN A 22 44.89 17.14 -13.51
C GLN A 22 43.43 16.81 -13.18
N THR A 23 42.59 16.75 -14.19
CA THR A 23 41.27 16.12 -14.11
C THR A 23 41.48 14.64 -13.79
N VAL A 24 41.32 14.26 -12.51
CA VAL A 24 41.34 12.86 -12.09
C VAL A 24 40.21 12.13 -12.83
N PRO A 25 40.51 11.24 -13.79
CA PRO A 25 39.49 10.45 -14.45
C PRO A 25 39.10 9.33 -13.48
N GLY A 26 37.83 9.22 -13.14
CA GLY A 26 37.31 8.00 -12.50
C GLY A 26 36.76 8.14 -11.10
N GLN A 27 36.24 9.29 -10.69
CA GLN A 27 35.25 9.29 -9.61
C GLN A 27 33.89 8.93 -10.25
N PRO A 28 33.35 7.70 -10.05
CA PRO A 28 32.06 7.35 -10.59
C PRO A 28 31.03 8.34 -10.06
N ALA A 29 30.33 9.01 -10.97
CA ALA A 29 29.26 9.93 -10.62
C ALA A 29 28.29 9.20 -9.70
N GLN A 30 28.19 9.64 -8.44
CA GLN A 30 27.18 9.14 -7.53
C GLN A 30 25.83 9.39 -8.19
N ALA A 31 25.09 8.31 -8.50
CA ALA A 31 23.76 8.43 -9.03
C ALA A 31 22.95 9.34 -8.09
N PRO A 32 22.23 10.34 -8.62
CA PRO A 32 21.47 11.26 -7.79
C PRO A 32 20.56 10.49 -6.84
N VAL A 33 20.56 10.88 -5.57
CA VAL A 33 19.64 10.33 -4.55
C VAL A 33 18.23 10.54 -5.07
N GLN A 34 17.59 9.46 -5.54
CA GLN A 34 16.24 9.54 -6.08
C GLN A 34 15.27 9.90 -4.95
N ASP A 35 14.35 10.81 -5.24
CA ASP A 35 13.25 11.17 -4.35
C ASP A 35 12.45 9.90 -3.98
N PRO A 36 12.17 9.64 -2.68
CA PRO A 36 11.42 8.45 -2.25
C PRO A 36 10.08 8.25 -2.98
N ALA A 37 9.38 9.33 -3.33
CA ALA A 37 8.12 9.23 -4.06
C ALA A 37 8.34 8.75 -5.51
N GLN A 38 9.36 9.28 -6.20
CA GLN A 38 9.74 8.79 -7.53
C GLN A 38 10.16 7.32 -7.51
N ARG A 39 10.94 6.91 -6.50
CA ARG A 39 11.36 5.51 -6.36
C ARG A 39 10.18 4.58 -6.09
N PHE A 40 9.23 4.99 -5.25
CA PHE A 40 8.01 4.24 -5.06
C PHE A 40 7.17 4.17 -6.34
N GLN A 41 7.03 5.28 -7.07
CA GLN A 41 6.31 5.31 -8.34
C GLN A 41 6.94 4.33 -9.34
N ALA A 42 8.27 4.30 -9.47
CA ALA A 42 8.98 3.35 -10.31
C ALA A 42 8.73 1.89 -9.85
N TYR A 43 8.72 1.66 -8.53
CA TYR A 43 8.46 0.34 -7.96
C TYR A 43 7.05 -0.18 -8.31
N VAL A 44 6.00 0.60 -8.04
CA VAL A 44 4.60 0.19 -8.26
C VAL A 44 4.17 0.20 -9.72
N THR A 45 4.99 0.74 -10.62
CA THR A 45 4.78 0.69 -12.09
C THR A 45 5.66 -0.34 -12.78
N SER A 46 6.56 -1.02 -12.07
CA SER A 46 7.38 -2.09 -12.61
C SER A 46 6.56 -3.31 -13.02
N GLU A 47 7.02 -4.03 -14.05
CA GLU A 47 6.35 -5.24 -14.55
C GLU A 47 6.33 -6.37 -13.51
N ALA A 48 7.39 -6.52 -12.72
CA ALA A 48 7.44 -7.50 -11.63
C ALA A 48 6.33 -7.26 -10.59
N TYR A 49 6.12 -6.00 -10.21
CA TYR A 49 5.06 -5.62 -9.28
C TYR A 49 3.67 -5.87 -9.88
N LYS A 50 3.41 -5.43 -11.12
CA LYS A 50 2.14 -5.65 -11.82
C LYS A 50 1.82 -7.14 -11.98
N SER A 51 2.81 -7.94 -12.38
CA SER A 51 2.66 -9.40 -12.52
C SER A 51 2.27 -10.05 -11.20
N THR A 52 2.92 -9.67 -10.10
CA THR A 52 2.61 -10.19 -8.76
C THR A 52 1.18 -9.85 -8.36
N LEU A 53 0.74 -8.60 -8.55
CA LEU A 53 -0.64 -8.20 -8.25
C LEU A 53 -1.67 -8.89 -9.15
N GLY A 54 -1.38 -9.06 -10.44
CA GLY A 54 -2.26 -9.77 -11.36
C GLY A 54 -2.50 -11.21 -10.93
N GLN A 55 -1.44 -11.93 -10.52
CA GLN A 55 -1.55 -13.29 -10.01
C GLN A 55 -2.36 -13.36 -8.71
N LEU A 56 -2.09 -12.47 -7.75
CA LEU A 56 -2.86 -12.40 -6.50
C LEU A 56 -4.33 -12.07 -6.75
N ALA A 57 -4.62 -11.15 -7.67
CA ALA A 57 -5.99 -10.79 -8.01
C ALA A 57 -6.73 -11.97 -8.66
N ILE A 58 -6.10 -12.72 -9.58
CA ILE A 58 -6.66 -13.95 -10.15
C ILE A 58 -6.92 -15.00 -9.06
N MET A 59 -5.98 -15.18 -8.12
CA MET A 59 -6.14 -16.11 -7.00
C MET A 59 -7.34 -15.72 -6.11
N GLY A 60 -7.48 -14.43 -5.79
CA GLY A 60 -8.62 -13.92 -5.01
C GLY A 60 -9.95 -14.12 -5.73
N GLU A 61 -9.98 -13.82 -7.03
CA GLU A 61 -11.16 -14.05 -7.87
C GLU A 61 -11.56 -15.52 -7.96
N THR A 62 -10.58 -16.41 -8.18
CA THR A 62 -10.79 -17.87 -8.23
C THR A 62 -11.36 -18.39 -6.91
N THR A 63 -10.92 -17.81 -5.79
CA THR A 63 -11.42 -18.16 -4.46
C THR A 63 -12.85 -17.65 -4.26
N SER A 64 -13.12 -16.38 -4.56
CA SER A 64 -14.41 -15.74 -4.35
C SER A 64 -15.53 -16.23 -5.29
N ALA A 65 -15.18 -16.62 -6.51
CA ALA A 65 -16.11 -17.00 -7.57
C ALA A 65 -15.60 -18.20 -8.39
N PRO A 66 -15.42 -19.39 -7.77
CA PRO A 66 -14.86 -20.57 -8.43
C PRO A 66 -15.71 -21.11 -9.60
N GLU A 67 -16.99 -20.74 -9.66
CA GLU A 67 -17.88 -21.03 -10.79
C GLU A 67 -17.50 -20.27 -12.07
N CYS A 68 -16.76 -19.19 -11.94
CA CYS A 68 -16.31 -18.38 -13.06
C CYS A 68 -14.97 -18.92 -13.58
N LYS A 69 -14.92 -19.26 -14.87
CA LYS A 69 -13.71 -19.83 -15.50
C LYS A 69 -12.76 -18.77 -16.05
N GLU A 70 -13.26 -17.54 -16.24
CA GLU A 70 -12.50 -16.44 -16.82
C GLU A 70 -12.37 -15.29 -15.81
N HIS A 71 -11.15 -15.13 -15.29
CA HIS A 71 -10.76 -14.00 -14.44
C HIS A 71 -9.66 -13.23 -15.15
N LYS A 72 -9.92 -11.96 -15.46
CA LYS A 72 -8.94 -11.12 -16.15
C LYS A 72 -8.68 -9.87 -15.33
N PRO A 73 -7.45 -9.67 -14.81
CA PRO A 73 -7.03 -8.38 -14.31
C PRO A 73 -7.15 -7.34 -15.42
N GLN A 74 -7.79 -6.21 -15.12
CA GLN A 74 -7.84 -5.05 -16.00
C GLN A 74 -6.80 -4.03 -15.51
N GLU A 75 -7.25 -2.86 -15.11
CA GLU A 75 -6.41 -1.76 -14.64
C GLU A 75 -6.37 -1.68 -13.10
N ARG A 76 -5.36 -0.95 -12.59
CA ARG A 76 -5.37 -0.49 -11.20
C ARG A 76 -6.49 0.53 -11.03
N ALA A 77 -7.43 0.25 -10.14
CA ALA A 77 -8.50 1.16 -9.78
C ALA A 77 -8.04 2.21 -8.76
N SER A 78 -7.21 1.83 -7.79
CA SER A 78 -6.68 2.78 -6.79
C SER A 78 -5.43 2.25 -6.09
N LEU A 79 -4.60 3.17 -5.57
CA LEU A 79 -3.47 2.88 -4.70
C LEU A 79 -3.56 3.77 -3.46
N THR A 80 -3.75 3.16 -2.29
CA THR A 80 -3.89 3.88 -1.02
C THR A 80 -2.70 3.61 -0.12
N ILE A 81 -1.98 4.66 0.28
CA ILE A 81 -0.79 4.56 1.14
C ILE A 81 -1.19 4.83 2.59
N TYR A 82 -1.08 3.80 3.43
CA TYR A 82 -1.33 3.86 4.88
C TYR A 82 -0.06 4.19 5.69
N GLY A 83 1.09 3.79 5.16
CA GLY A 83 2.40 4.09 5.70
C GLY A 83 3.36 4.35 4.55
N ALA A 84 4.03 5.51 4.58
CA ALA A 84 4.92 5.94 3.52
C ALA A 84 6.00 4.87 3.24
N PRO A 85 6.19 4.48 1.97
CA PRO A 85 7.22 3.52 1.59
C PRO A 85 8.60 4.15 1.78
N LEU A 86 9.46 3.46 2.53
CA LEU A 86 10.85 3.87 2.73
C LEU A 86 11.76 2.87 2.03
N PHE A 87 12.76 3.37 1.33
CA PHE A 87 13.75 2.55 0.69
C PHE A 87 15.14 2.83 1.28
N GLN A 88 15.94 1.79 1.43
CA GLN A 88 17.37 1.90 1.71
C GLN A 88 18.14 1.55 0.44
N THR A 89 18.94 0.49 0.47
CA THR A 89 19.57 -0.13 -0.71
C THR A 89 18.64 -1.18 -1.32
N GLY A 90 18.78 -1.46 -2.61
CA GLY A 90 18.01 -2.52 -3.29
C GLY A 90 16.71 -2.06 -3.95
N MET A 91 15.91 -3.01 -4.44
CA MET A 91 14.72 -2.69 -5.24
C MET A 91 13.42 -2.59 -4.44
N HIS A 92 13.34 -3.22 -3.26
CA HIS A 92 12.13 -3.26 -2.45
C HIS A 92 12.17 -2.24 -1.31
N PRO A 93 11.01 -1.71 -0.87
CA PRO A 93 10.93 -0.86 0.30
C PRO A 93 11.17 -1.68 1.59
N VAL A 94 11.81 -1.05 2.58
CA VAL A 94 12.09 -1.63 3.90
C VAL A 94 11.04 -1.26 4.96
N ALA A 95 10.20 -0.26 4.66
CA ALA A 95 9.04 0.10 5.46
C ALA A 95 7.93 0.63 4.53
N GLY A 96 6.69 0.63 5.02
CA GLY A 96 5.52 1.07 4.26
C GLY A 96 4.38 0.06 4.33
N LEU A 97 3.17 0.57 4.15
CA LEU A 97 1.93 -0.19 4.10
C LEU A 97 1.01 0.48 3.09
N TRP A 98 0.55 -0.26 2.09
CA TRP A 98 -0.38 0.27 1.10
C TRP A 98 -1.36 -0.80 0.63
N VAL A 99 -2.48 -0.37 0.06
CA VAL A 99 -3.46 -1.23 -0.59
C VAL A 99 -3.52 -0.87 -2.06
N ASP A 100 -3.39 -1.88 -2.91
CA ASP A 100 -3.61 -1.78 -4.35
C ASP A 100 -4.96 -2.44 -4.66
N ARG A 101 -5.83 -1.71 -5.38
CA ARG A 101 -7.13 -2.21 -5.81
C ARG A 101 -7.06 -2.46 -7.31
N ILE A 102 -7.25 -3.71 -7.70
CA ILE A 102 -7.25 -4.12 -9.10
C ILE A 102 -8.69 -4.31 -9.56
N LYS A 103 -9.06 -3.65 -10.65
CA LYS A 103 -10.34 -3.90 -11.34
C LYS A 103 -10.22 -5.22 -12.09
N MET A 104 -11.24 -6.05 -11.96
CA MET A 104 -11.28 -7.38 -12.55
C MET A 104 -12.48 -7.48 -13.49
N ASP A 105 -12.30 -8.23 -14.57
CA ASP A 105 -13.39 -8.83 -15.34
C ASP A 105 -13.58 -10.27 -14.84
N ARG A 106 -14.72 -10.50 -14.18
CA ARG A 106 -15.19 -11.78 -13.66
C ARG A 106 -16.34 -12.23 -14.54
N CYS A 107 -16.06 -13.04 -15.55
CA CYS A 107 -17.08 -13.59 -16.45
C CYS A 107 -17.99 -12.51 -17.08
N GLY A 108 -17.41 -11.39 -17.52
CA GLY A 108 -18.12 -10.26 -18.12
C GLY A 108 -18.65 -9.23 -17.10
N ALA A 109 -18.52 -9.49 -15.80
CA ALA A 109 -18.92 -8.57 -14.74
C ALA A 109 -17.71 -7.87 -14.11
N VAL A 110 -17.85 -6.59 -13.80
CA VAL A 110 -16.80 -5.83 -13.11
C VAL A 110 -16.79 -6.22 -11.62
N SER A 111 -15.63 -6.65 -11.13
CA SER A 111 -15.34 -6.82 -9.70
C SER A 111 -14.04 -6.12 -9.33
N PHE A 112 -13.68 -6.16 -8.04
CA PHE A 112 -12.46 -5.55 -7.53
C PHE A 112 -11.77 -6.49 -6.55
N GLN A 113 -10.45 -6.57 -6.64
CA GLN A 113 -9.61 -7.25 -5.67
C GLN A 113 -8.78 -6.22 -4.91
N ASN A 114 -8.86 -6.28 -3.58
CA ASN A 114 -8.11 -5.41 -2.69
C ASN A 114 -6.92 -6.21 -2.13
N ILE A 115 -5.71 -5.74 -2.38
CA ILE A 115 -4.47 -6.42 -1.98
C ILE A 115 -3.70 -5.49 -1.05
N ILE A 116 -3.44 -5.90 0.19
CA ILE A 116 -2.57 -5.16 1.09
C ILE A 116 -1.13 -5.63 0.90
N LEU A 117 -0.20 -4.67 0.88
CA LEU A 117 1.23 -4.91 0.78
C LEU A 117 1.95 -4.27 1.96
N GLN A 118 2.79 -5.06 2.62
CA GLN A 118 3.60 -4.63 3.75
C GLN A 118 5.09 -4.84 3.44
N ALA A 119 5.83 -3.74 3.38
CA ALA A 119 7.27 -3.76 3.22
C ALA A 119 7.96 -4.55 4.35
N GLN A 120 9.09 -5.19 4.03
CA GLN A 120 9.84 -6.02 4.95
C GLN A 120 11.17 -5.36 5.30
N LYS A 121 11.55 -5.34 6.59
CA LYS A 121 12.73 -4.61 7.08
C LYS A 121 14.06 -5.03 6.45
N ASP A 122 14.13 -6.26 5.93
CA ASP A 122 15.30 -6.86 5.30
C ASP A 122 15.43 -6.53 3.80
N GLY A 123 14.51 -5.73 3.24
CA GLY A 123 14.52 -5.37 1.82
C GLY A 123 14.09 -6.50 0.89
N THR A 124 13.44 -7.53 1.41
CA THR A 124 12.79 -8.58 0.61
C THR A 124 11.47 -8.09 0.00
N PRO A 125 10.90 -8.80 -1.00
CA PRO A 125 9.59 -8.45 -1.55
C PRO A 125 8.53 -8.24 -0.44
N PRO A 126 7.68 -7.20 -0.55
CA PRO A 126 6.60 -6.97 0.41
C PRO A 126 5.71 -8.20 0.58
N ARG A 127 5.31 -8.48 1.82
CA ARG A 127 4.26 -9.47 2.08
C ARG A 127 2.96 -8.94 1.52
N ALA A 128 2.26 -9.78 0.77
CA ALA A 128 0.96 -9.46 0.22
C ALA A 128 -0.12 -10.34 0.84
N ALA A 129 -1.30 -9.77 1.07
CA ALA A 129 -2.48 -10.50 1.49
C ALA A 129 -3.73 -9.97 0.78
N LEU A 130 -4.68 -10.86 0.52
CA LEU A 130 -6.00 -10.48 0.04
C LEU A 130 -6.82 -9.88 1.18
N LEU A 131 -7.54 -8.81 0.87
CA LEU A 131 -8.56 -8.21 1.73
C LEU A 131 -9.95 -8.56 1.19
N MET A 132 -10.99 -8.02 1.83
CA MET A 132 -12.35 -8.16 1.33
C MET A 132 -12.44 -7.63 -0.11
N PRO A 133 -12.90 -8.44 -1.10
CA PRO A 133 -13.05 -7.99 -2.48
C PRO A 133 -14.17 -6.94 -2.59
N GLY A 134 -14.20 -6.17 -3.69
CA GLY A 134 -15.20 -5.14 -3.95
C GLY A 134 -14.76 -3.72 -3.57
N THR A 135 -15.73 -2.86 -3.24
CA THR A 135 -15.52 -1.41 -3.09
C THR A 135 -15.62 -0.93 -1.65
N THR A 136 -15.29 -1.77 -0.67
CA THR A 136 -15.24 -1.35 0.74
C THR A 136 -14.39 -0.08 0.92
N MET A 137 -14.86 0.82 1.78
CA MET A 137 -14.13 2.01 2.22
C MET A 137 -13.43 1.77 3.57
N THR A 138 -13.74 0.65 4.21
CA THR A 138 -13.16 0.22 5.47
C THR A 138 -11.68 -0.12 5.26
N ASN A 139 -10.77 0.54 6.00
CA ASN A 139 -9.34 0.25 5.94
C ASN A 139 -9.01 -1.12 6.58
N PRO A 140 -7.83 -1.70 6.30
CA PRO A 140 -7.57 -3.11 6.64
C PRO A 140 -7.67 -3.47 8.14
N PRO A 141 -7.12 -2.67 9.09
CA PRO A 141 -7.30 -2.94 10.51
C PRO A 141 -8.77 -2.98 10.95
N MET A 142 -9.58 -2.12 10.33
CA MET A 142 -11.01 -2.02 10.59
C MET A 142 -11.77 -3.23 10.03
N GLN A 143 -11.38 -3.74 8.85
CA GLN A 143 -11.98 -4.94 8.28
C GLN A 143 -11.81 -6.16 9.20
N ASN A 144 -10.64 -6.30 9.82
CA ASN A 144 -10.37 -7.39 10.77
C ASN A 144 -11.28 -7.34 12.01
N LEU A 145 -11.63 -6.15 12.49
CA LEU A 145 -12.55 -5.99 13.64
C LEU A 145 -13.96 -6.39 13.26
N ILE A 146 -14.46 -5.87 12.13
CA ILE A 146 -15.81 -6.19 11.64
C ILE A 146 -15.94 -7.68 11.32
N MET A 147 -14.89 -8.30 10.75
CA MET A 147 -14.95 -9.71 10.42
C MET A 147 -15.14 -10.62 11.63
N LYS A 148 -14.61 -10.27 12.80
CA LYS A 148 -14.88 -11.05 14.03
C LYS A 148 -16.37 -11.13 14.33
N ASP A 149 -17.09 -10.02 14.18
CA ASP A 149 -18.53 -9.96 14.45
C ASP A 149 -19.37 -10.57 13.33
N VAL A 150 -18.93 -10.44 12.07
CA VAL A 150 -19.58 -11.13 10.94
C VAL A 150 -19.44 -12.65 11.11
N LEU A 151 -18.25 -13.17 11.45
CA LEU A 151 -18.03 -14.59 11.69
C LEU A 151 -18.90 -15.10 12.85
N ALA A 152 -18.94 -14.38 13.98
CA ALA A 152 -19.82 -14.72 15.09
C ALA A 152 -21.31 -14.68 14.70
N GLY A 153 -21.70 -13.75 13.82
CA GLY A 153 -23.04 -13.66 13.26
C GLY A 153 -23.40 -14.84 12.35
N LEU A 154 -22.47 -15.25 11.46
CA LEU A 154 -22.60 -16.42 10.59
C LEU A 154 -22.75 -17.71 11.41
N GLU A 155 -21.93 -17.89 12.44
CA GLU A 155 -22.02 -19.02 13.35
C GLU A 155 -23.38 -19.06 14.06
N LYS A 156 -23.74 -17.98 14.77
CA LYS A 156 -24.94 -17.97 15.62
C LYS A 156 -26.25 -18.00 14.83
N LYS A 157 -26.35 -17.18 13.77
CA LYS A 157 -27.59 -16.94 13.03
C LYS A 157 -27.75 -17.80 11.78
N LYS A 158 -26.63 -18.14 11.11
CA LYS A 158 -26.66 -18.95 9.87
C LYS A 158 -26.16 -20.37 10.09
N LYS A 159 -25.75 -20.72 11.31
CA LYS A 159 -25.29 -22.06 11.71
C LYS A 159 -24.07 -22.54 10.92
N CYS A 160 -23.18 -21.60 10.58
CA CYS A 160 -21.93 -21.87 9.86
C CYS A 160 -20.74 -21.61 10.79
N ALA A 161 -20.29 -22.66 11.51
CA ALA A 161 -19.18 -22.57 12.47
C ALA A 161 -17.81 -22.84 11.84
N ASP A 162 -17.78 -23.61 10.74
CA ASP A 162 -16.55 -23.91 10.02
C ASP A 162 -16.10 -22.70 9.18
N GLN A 163 -15.08 -22.00 9.68
CA GLN A 163 -14.54 -20.82 9.00
C GLN A 163 -13.90 -21.14 7.64
N SER A 164 -13.47 -22.39 7.41
CA SER A 164 -12.93 -22.79 6.10
C SER A 164 -13.98 -22.80 4.99
N GLN A 165 -15.27 -22.84 5.36
CA GLN A 165 -16.41 -22.75 4.45
C GLN A 165 -16.96 -21.33 4.29
N ILE A 166 -16.26 -20.32 4.83
CA ILE A 166 -16.66 -18.91 4.73
C ILE A 166 -15.72 -18.19 3.76
N VAL A 167 -16.24 -17.88 2.59
CA VAL A 167 -15.49 -17.25 1.50
C VAL A 167 -16.07 -15.85 1.23
N PRO A 168 -15.29 -14.77 1.39
CA PRO A 168 -15.67 -13.44 0.94
C PRO A 168 -15.91 -13.40 -0.58
N VAL A 169 -17.02 -12.82 -1.01
CA VAL A 169 -17.39 -12.72 -2.44
C VAL A 169 -17.27 -11.30 -2.97
N SER A 170 -17.80 -10.34 -2.23
CA SER A 170 -17.80 -8.93 -2.61
C SER A 170 -18.18 -8.03 -1.44
N THR A 171 -17.76 -6.78 -1.51
CA THR A 171 -18.21 -5.68 -0.66
C THR A 171 -18.71 -4.54 -1.53
N LYS A 172 -19.71 -3.82 -1.04
CA LYS A 172 -20.28 -2.68 -1.72
C LYS A 172 -20.59 -1.58 -0.71
N MET A 173 -20.19 -0.35 -1.02
CA MET A 173 -20.68 0.82 -0.30
C MET A 173 -22.10 1.14 -0.76
N GLU A 174 -23.06 1.21 0.16
CA GLU A 174 -24.47 1.41 -0.18
C GLU A 174 -24.87 2.87 -0.06
N LYS A 175 -24.76 3.44 1.14
CA LYS A 175 -25.20 4.81 1.42
C LYS A 175 -24.26 5.45 2.42
N GLU A 176 -23.93 6.69 2.13
CA GLU A 176 -23.30 7.62 3.05
C GLU A 176 -24.37 8.48 3.72
N SER A 177 -24.31 8.56 5.05
CA SER A 177 -25.22 9.34 5.89
C SER A 177 -24.53 10.55 6.51
N LYS A 178 -23.20 10.51 6.69
CA LYS A 178 -22.37 11.65 6.99
C LYS A 178 -21.12 11.59 6.10
N PRO A 179 -20.75 12.69 5.42
CA PRO A 179 -19.57 12.73 4.55
C PRO A 179 -18.31 12.23 5.24
N MET A 180 -17.57 11.38 4.54
CA MET A 180 -16.27 10.88 4.95
C MET A 180 -15.24 11.99 4.80
N LYS A 181 -14.48 12.22 5.87
CA LYS A 181 -13.33 13.13 5.84
C LYS A 181 -12.08 12.35 6.16
N LEU A 182 -11.04 12.59 5.38
CA LEU A 182 -9.73 12.01 5.61
C LEU A 182 -8.90 12.90 6.54
N ASP A 183 -8.08 12.31 7.39
CA ASP A 183 -7.03 13.04 8.11
C ASP A 183 -5.83 13.33 7.18
N GLY A 184 -4.82 14.04 7.70
CA GLY A 184 -3.58 14.32 6.98
C GLY A 184 -2.74 13.08 6.62
N LYS A 185 -3.17 11.88 7.04
CA LYS A 185 -2.56 10.59 6.70
C LYS A 185 -3.41 9.77 5.71
N GLY A 186 -4.51 10.35 5.20
CA GLY A 186 -5.41 9.67 4.26
C GLY A 186 -6.35 8.65 4.92
N MET A 187 -6.48 8.67 6.25
CA MET A 187 -7.36 7.77 7.00
C MET A 187 -8.73 8.40 7.18
N ILE A 188 -9.81 7.62 7.12
CA ILE A 188 -11.16 8.10 7.43
C ILE A 188 -11.20 8.51 8.91
N ALA A 189 -11.27 9.81 9.16
CA ALA A 189 -11.33 10.42 10.49
C ALA A 189 -12.77 10.72 10.90
N GLU A 190 -13.61 11.14 9.95
CA GLU A 190 -15.04 11.34 10.16
C GLU A 190 -15.83 10.63 9.08
N GLY A 191 -17.08 10.26 9.37
CA GLY A 191 -18.01 9.72 8.39
C GLY A 191 -18.97 8.74 9.02
N VAL A 192 -20.14 8.57 8.40
CA VAL A 192 -21.11 7.53 8.77
C VAL A 192 -21.64 6.94 7.47
N TRP A 193 -21.40 5.68 7.23
CA TRP A 193 -21.78 5.01 5.98
C TRP A 193 -22.22 3.57 6.23
N LYS A 194 -22.75 2.94 5.19
CA LYS A 194 -23.22 1.57 5.21
C LYS A 194 -22.54 0.77 4.11
N GLU A 195 -22.12 -0.44 4.44
CA GLU A 195 -21.60 -1.40 3.48
C GLU A 195 -22.40 -2.72 3.51
N SER A 196 -22.49 -3.37 2.35
CA SER A 196 -22.98 -4.75 2.22
C SER A 196 -21.80 -5.66 1.91
N TRP A 197 -21.58 -6.68 2.73
CA TRP A 197 -20.52 -7.67 2.58
C TRP A 197 -21.15 -9.03 2.29
N THR A 198 -20.86 -9.58 1.13
CA THR A 198 -21.41 -10.85 0.65
C THR A 198 -20.38 -11.96 0.82
N PHE A 199 -20.84 -13.09 1.31
CA PHE A 199 -20.07 -14.29 1.57
C PHE A 199 -20.77 -15.51 0.98
N LYS A 200 -19.98 -16.51 0.58
CA LYS A 200 -20.43 -17.90 0.52
C LYS A 200 -20.08 -18.53 1.86
N ALA A 201 -21.08 -18.92 2.64
CA ALA A 201 -20.91 -19.50 3.96
C ALA A 201 -21.69 -20.81 4.03
N CYS A 202 -20.99 -21.93 4.19
CA CYS A 202 -21.59 -23.26 4.30
C CYS A 202 -22.58 -23.56 3.16
N GLY A 203 -22.15 -23.31 1.91
CA GLY A 203 -22.92 -23.55 0.70
C GLY A 203 -24.03 -22.53 0.39
N LYS A 204 -24.18 -21.47 1.21
CA LYS A 204 -25.21 -20.43 1.00
C LYS A 204 -24.59 -19.06 0.80
N THR A 205 -25.21 -18.26 -0.06
CA THR A 205 -24.88 -16.84 -0.18
C THR A 205 -25.53 -16.08 0.97
N VAL A 206 -24.73 -15.34 1.73
CA VAL A 206 -25.18 -14.52 2.86
C VAL A 206 -24.63 -13.11 2.69
N THR A 207 -25.48 -12.10 2.90
CA THR A 207 -25.06 -10.70 2.90
C THR A 207 -25.19 -10.13 4.31
N ALA A 208 -24.09 -9.60 4.83
CA ALA A 208 -24.04 -8.82 6.06
C ALA A 208 -24.14 -7.33 5.71
N THR A 209 -25.10 -6.62 6.30
CA THR A 209 -25.15 -5.15 6.25
C THR A 209 -24.45 -4.58 7.47
N ILE A 210 -23.49 -3.69 7.25
CA ILE A 210 -22.66 -3.11 8.30
C ILE A 210 -22.90 -1.61 8.31
N ASP A 211 -23.44 -1.11 9.42
CA ASP A 211 -23.51 0.32 9.69
C ASP A 211 -22.17 0.74 10.34
N LEU A 212 -21.50 1.74 9.78
CA LEU A 212 -20.15 2.19 10.14
C LEU A 212 -20.16 3.67 10.53
N ALA A 213 -19.43 4.02 11.59
CA ALA A 213 -19.16 5.40 11.96
C ALA A 213 -17.71 5.56 12.45
N ALA A 214 -16.97 6.50 11.85
CA ALA A 214 -15.61 6.81 12.27
C ALA A 214 -15.60 7.52 13.64
N ASP A 215 -14.62 7.20 14.48
CA ASP A 215 -14.54 7.69 15.87
C ASP A 215 -13.68 8.95 16.07
N GLY A 216 -13.13 9.52 15.00
CA GLY A 216 -12.23 10.68 15.06
C GLY A 216 -10.78 10.35 15.46
N LYS A 217 -10.48 9.10 15.84
CA LYS A 217 -9.18 8.65 16.35
C LYS A 217 -8.53 7.58 15.45
N GLY A 218 -9.06 7.41 14.25
CA GLY A 218 -8.63 6.37 13.30
C GLY A 218 -9.22 4.99 13.60
N GLY A 219 -10.21 4.90 14.49
CA GLY A 219 -11.02 3.72 14.75
C GLY A 219 -12.44 3.87 14.20
N LEU A 220 -13.30 2.91 14.54
CA LEU A 220 -14.69 2.89 14.11
C LEU A 220 -15.60 2.30 15.18
N THR A 221 -16.87 2.67 15.11
CA THR A 221 -17.98 1.92 15.69
C THR A 221 -18.78 1.26 14.58
N HIS A 222 -19.20 0.01 14.77
CA HIS A 222 -19.97 -0.72 13.78
C HIS A 222 -21.12 -1.51 14.38
N LYS A 223 -22.10 -1.80 13.52
CA LYS A 223 -23.20 -2.72 13.81
C LYS A 223 -23.42 -3.66 12.62
N VAL A 224 -23.27 -4.96 12.86
CA VAL A 224 -23.49 -6.00 11.84
C VAL A 224 -24.93 -6.53 11.89
N LYS A 225 -25.58 -6.57 10.73
CA LYS A 225 -26.89 -7.19 10.50
C LYS A 225 -26.72 -8.29 9.44
N MET A 226 -27.35 -9.45 9.66
CA MET A 226 -27.18 -10.68 8.86
C MET A 226 -28.50 -11.15 8.27
#